data_AF-A0A645J6V4-F1
#
_entry.id   AF-A0A645J6V4-F1
#
_cell.length_a   1.000
_cell.length_b   1.000
_cell.length_c   1.000
_cell.angle_alpha   90.00
_cell.angle_beta   90.00
_cell.angle_gamma   90.00
#
_symmetry.space_group_name_H-M   'P 1'
#
loop_
_entity.id
_entity.type
_entity.pdbx_description
1 polymer ?
#
loop_
_entity_poly.entity_id
_entity_poly.type
_entity_poly.pdbx_seq_one_letter_code
_entity_poly.pdbx_strand_id
1 'polypeptide(L)'
;MLNLVDVENPDWISPAIIDEALGFIDVNLATGKKVLVHCNQGQSRSAGICLLYLAHIGCFTEKDVATAETRFREIYPPYQPAGGIKGYIMRNWNKYCI
;
A
#
# COMPACT_ATOMS: atom_id res chain seq x y z
N MET A 1 14.88 4.47 -2.43
CA MET A 1 14.77 2.99 -2.33
C MET A 1 14.34 2.67 -0.91
N LEU A 2 13.25 1.91 -0.73
CA LEU A 2 12.75 1.52 0.59
C LEU A 2 13.33 0.14 0.93
N ASN A 3 13.96 -0.02 2.09
CA ASN A 3 14.44 -1.33 2.55
C ASN A 3 13.29 -2.16 3.16
N LEU A 4 12.21 -2.33 2.38
CA LEU A 4 11.01 -3.03 2.79
C LEU A 4 11.10 -4.52 2.41
N VAL A 5 10.95 -5.38 3.41
CA VAL A 5 10.98 -6.84 3.24
C VAL A 5 9.63 -7.36 2.71
N ASP A 6 9.68 -8.50 2.02
CA ASP A 6 8.52 -9.20 1.45
C ASP A 6 8.51 -10.62 2.02
N VAL A 7 8.06 -10.75 3.25
CA VAL A 7 8.11 -12.00 4.03
C VAL A 7 6.71 -12.38 4.49
N GLU A 8 6.56 -13.59 5.00
CA GLU A 8 5.24 -14.10 5.38
C GLU A 8 4.71 -13.51 6.69
N ASN A 9 5.60 -13.16 7.63
CA ASN A 9 5.18 -12.62 8.91
C ASN A 9 4.99 -11.07 8.83
N PRO A 10 3.78 -10.54 9.07
CA PRO A 10 3.51 -9.10 9.04
C PRO A 10 4.27 -8.27 10.08
N ASP A 11 4.78 -8.86 11.16
CA ASP A 11 5.54 -8.15 12.20
C ASP A 11 6.87 -7.58 11.67
N TRP A 12 7.32 -8.06 10.52
CA TRP A 12 8.54 -7.59 9.86
C TRP A 12 8.30 -6.42 8.89
N ILE A 13 7.04 -6.04 8.67
CA ILE A 13 6.69 -4.88 7.84
C ILE A 13 6.77 -3.63 8.70
N SER A 14 7.77 -2.79 8.43
CA SER A 14 8.04 -1.57 9.22
C SER A 14 7.00 -0.48 8.95
N PRO A 15 6.23 -0.03 9.97
CA PRO A 15 5.30 1.07 9.81
C PRO A 15 5.97 2.37 9.39
N ALA A 16 7.16 2.65 9.92
CA ALA A 16 7.91 3.87 9.60
C ALA A 16 8.29 3.93 8.11
N ILE A 17 8.60 2.78 7.49
CA ILE A 17 8.91 2.73 6.05
C ILE A 17 7.64 2.96 5.21
N ILE A 18 6.50 2.41 5.64
CA ILE A 18 5.22 2.64 4.96
C ILE A 18 4.83 4.11 5.06
N ASP A 19 4.86 4.68 6.26
CA ASP A 19 4.47 6.08 6.51
C ASP A 19 5.35 7.06 5.70
N GLU A 20 6.67 6.84 5.68
CA GLU A 20 7.59 7.63 4.86
C GLU A 20 7.30 7.49 3.35
N ALA A 21 6.94 6.29 2.89
CA ALA A 21 6.57 6.07 1.50
C ALA A 21 5.31 6.85 1.12
N LEU A 22 4.27 6.83 1.96
CA LEU A 22 3.04 7.57 1.72
C LEU A 22 3.30 9.08 1.71
N GLY A 23 4.09 9.59 2.67
CA GLY A 23 4.48 11.00 2.73
C GLY A 23 5.28 11.44 1.50
N PHE A 24 6.22 10.60 1.03
CA PHE A 24 6.95 10.88 -0.21
C PHE A 24 6.03 10.98 -1.43
N ILE A 25 5.04 10.08 -1.55
CA ILE A 25 4.07 10.10 -2.65
C ILE A 25 3.26 11.40 -2.57
N ASP A 26 2.68 11.73 -1.41
CA ASP A 26 1.88 12.94 -1.20
C ASP A 26 2.64 14.20 -1.60
N VAL A 27 3.84 14.40 -1.05
CA VAL A 27 4.64 15.61 -1.31
C VAL A 27 4.94 15.76 -2.79
N ASN A 28 5.37 14.68 -3.46
CA ASN A 28 5.77 14.80 -4.86
C ASN A 28 4.57 14.97 -5.80
N LEU A 29 3.45 14.27 -5.56
CA LEU A 29 2.23 14.47 -6.33
C LEU A 29 1.67 15.89 -6.15
N ALA A 30 1.69 16.43 -4.93
CA ALA A 30 1.25 17.81 -4.65
C ALA A 30 2.09 18.87 -5.39
N THR A 31 3.36 18.57 -5.68
CA THR A 31 4.24 19.45 -6.49
C THR A 31 4.08 19.28 -8.01
N GLY A 32 3.09 18.49 -8.47
CA GLY A 32 2.84 18.24 -9.89
C GLY A 32 3.81 17.25 -10.54
N LYS A 33 4.63 16.55 -9.75
CA LYS A 33 5.52 15.49 -10.26
C LYS A 33 4.75 14.18 -10.44
N LYS A 34 5.34 13.26 -11.22
CA LYS A 34 4.88 11.88 -11.32
C LYS A 34 5.72 10.99 -10.40
N VAL A 35 5.07 10.05 -9.72
CA VAL A 35 5.72 9.09 -8.81
C VAL A 35 5.53 7.67 -9.35
N LEU A 36 6.63 6.93 -9.47
CA LEU A 36 6.62 5.50 -9.77
C LEU A 36 6.91 4.71 -8.49
N VAL A 37 5.97 3.86 -8.07
CA VAL A 37 6.17 2.90 -6.99
C VAL A 37 6.35 1.53 -7.62
N HIS A 38 7.50 0.90 -7.40
CA HIS A 38 7.79 -0.42 -7.97
C HIS A 38 8.55 -1.32 -6.98
N CYS A 39 8.42 -2.63 -7.19
CA CYS A 39 9.30 -3.64 -6.60
C CYS A 39 9.77 -4.59 -7.71
N ASN A 40 10.32 -5.77 -7.37
CA ASN A 40 10.83 -6.69 -8.38
C ASN A 40 9.73 -7.23 -9.32
N GLN A 41 8.61 -7.68 -8.76
CA GLN A 41 7.49 -8.24 -9.53
C GLN A 41 6.31 -7.26 -9.69
N GLY A 42 6.30 -6.18 -8.92
CA GLY A 42 5.18 -5.24 -8.89
C GLY A 42 3.94 -5.71 -8.12
N GLN A 43 3.91 -6.94 -7.60
CA GLN A 43 2.67 -7.59 -7.13
C GLN A 43 2.39 -7.43 -5.62
N SER A 44 3.44 -7.35 -4.80
CA SER A 44 3.33 -7.37 -3.33
C SER A 44 3.66 -6.02 -2.71
N ARG A 45 4.92 -5.76 -2.32
CA ARG A 45 5.34 -4.50 -1.63
C ARG A 45 4.82 -3.21 -2.29
N SER A 46 5.12 -3.02 -3.58
CA SER A 46 4.74 -1.78 -4.28
C SER A 46 3.23 -1.63 -4.40
N ALA A 47 2.53 -2.70 -4.75
CA ALA A 47 1.08 -2.67 -4.89
C ALA A 47 0.37 -2.48 -3.53
N GLY A 48 0.91 -3.07 -2.46
CA GLY A 48 0.44 -2.84 -1.09
C GLY A 48 0.62 -1.40 -0.64
N ILE A 49 1.76 -0.77 -0.94
CA ILE A 49 1.95 0.68 -0.70
C ILE A 49 0.93 1.50 -1.48
N CYS A 50 0.70 1.19 -2.76
CA CYS A 50 -0.29 1.90 -3.58
C CYS A 50 -1.72 1.73 -3.04
N LEU A 51 -2.10 0.54 -2.58
CA LEU A 51 -3.41 0.31 -1.96
C LEU A 51 -3.57 1.16 -0.69
N LEU A 52 -2.58 1.17 0.19
CA LEU A 52 -2.60 2.00 1.40
C LEU A 52 -2.61 3.50 1.06
N TYR A 53 -1.92 3.92 0.00
CA TYR A 53 -1.95 5.31 -0.46
C TYR A 53 -3.33 5.73 -0.94
N LEU A 54 -4.01 4.91 -1.73
CA LEU A 54 -5.38 5.17 -2.16
C LEU A 54 -6.35 5.27 -0.97
N ALA A 55 -6.16 4.42 0.06
CA ALA A 55 -6.93 4.54 1.30
C ALA A 55 -6.65 5.84 2.05
N HIS A 56 -5.37 6.23 2.15
CA HIS A 56 -4.90 7.45 2.80
C HIS A 56 -5.48 8.73 2.18
N ILE A 57 -5.70 8.76 0.87
CA ILE A 57 -6.31 9.91 0.19
C ILE A 57 -7.84 9.82 0.05
N GLY A 58 -8.48 8.85 0.70
CA GLY A 58 -9.94 8.70 0.73
C GLY A 58 -10.56 8.12 -0.55
N CYS A 59 -9.83 7.32 -1.33
CA CYS A 59 -10.38 6.68 -2.53
C CYS A 59 -11.34 5.51 -2.24
N PHE A 60 -11.42 5.04 -1.00
CA PHE A 60 -12.35 3.97 -0.62
C PHE A 60 -13.45 4.54 0.28
N THR A 61 -14.70 4.38 -0.14
CA THR A 61 -15.88 4.78 0.64
C THR A 61 -16.20 3.78 1.75
N GLU A 62 -15.80 2.53 1.57
CA GLU A 62 -16.00 1.44 2.52
C GLU A 62 -14.77 1.25 3.41
N LYS A 63 -14.97 1.20 4.74
CA LYS A 63 -13.91 0.88 5.71
C LYS A 63 -13.52 -0.61 5.72
N ASP A 64 -14.09 -1.41 4.83
CA ASP A 64 -13.78 -2.82 4.72
C ASP A 64 -12.62 -3.06 3.75
N VAL A 65 -11.52 -3.59 4.29
CA VAL A 65 -10.30 -3.88 3.53
C VAL A 65 -10.53 -4.91 2.41
N ALA A 66 -11.42 -5.88 2.60
CA ALA A 66 -11.66 -6.94 1.60
C ALA A 66 -12.34 -6.38 0.34
N THR A 67 -13.30 -5.46 0.53
CA THR A 67 -13.96 -4.73 -0.54
C THR A 67 -12.96 -3.81 -1.27
N ALA A 68 -12.12 -3.09 -0.53
CA ALA A 68 -11.08 -2.23 -1.11
C ALA A 68 -10.07 -3.04 -1.95
N GLU A 69 -9.61 -4.19 -1.45
CA GLU A 69 -8.73 -5.07 -2.22
C GLU A 69 -9.39 -5.60 -3.50
N THR A 70 -10.69 -5.90 -3.44
CA THR A 70 -11.44 -6.36 -4.62
C THR A 70 -11.45 -5.28 -5.71
N ARG A 71 -11.82 -4.05 -5.36
CA ARG A 71 -11.79 -2.91 -6.29
C ARG A 71 -10.39 -2.60 -6.79
N PHE A 72 -9.38 -2.70 -5.91
CA PHE A 72 -8.00 -2.47 -6.30
C PHE A 72 -7.53 -3.49 -7.36
N ARG A 73 -7.95 -4.77 -7.25
CA ARG A 73 -7.66 -5.79 -8.27
C ARG A 73 -8.35 -5.53 -9.61
N GLU A 74 -9.48 -4.84 -9.64
CA GLU A 74 -10.13 -4.44 -10.91
C GLU A 74 -9.27 -3.46 -11.70
N ILE A 75 -8.55 -2.58 -11.00
CA ILE A 75 -7.66 -1.57 -11.61
C ILE A 75 -6.23 -2.11 -11.80
N TYR A 76 -5.76 -2.94 -10.87
CA TYR A 76 -4.41 -3.52 -10.89
C TYR A 76 -4.46 -5.04 -10.64
N PRO A 77 -4.84 -5.84 -11.67
CA PRO A 77 -4.99 -7.29 -11.54
C PRO A 77 -3.80 -8.07 -10.98
N PRO A 78 -2.53 -7.67 -11.21
CA PRO A 78 -1.37 -8.36 -10.63
C PRO A 78 -1.24 -8.26 -9.10
N TYR A 79 -2.11 -7.54 -8.40
CA TYR A 79 -2.06 -7.43 -6.94
C TYR A 79 -2.20 -8.80 -6.26
N GLN A 80 -1.08 -9.29 -5.74
CA GLN A 80 -0.95 -10.58 -5.06
C GLN A 80 0.10 -10.44 -3.95
N PRO A 81 -0.26 -9.81 -2.82
CA PRO A 81 0.68 -9.58 -1.73
C PRO A 81 1.07 -10.88 -1.02
N ALA A 82 2.33 -10.94 -0.58
CA ALA A 82 2.78 -11.96 0.37
C ALA A 82 2.08 -11.79 1.73
N GLY A 83 2.12 -12.82 2.58
CA GLY A 83 1.41 -12.84 3.86
C GLY A 83 1.74 -11.66 4.77
N GLY A 84 2.99 -11.19 4.76
CA GLY A 84 3.41 -10.06 5.60
C GLY A 84 2.81 -8.75 5.15
N ILE A 85 2.86 -8.43 3.86
CA ILE A 85 2.26 -7.21 3.31
C ILE A 85 0.74 -7.26 3.49
N LYS A 86 0.09 -8.38 3.15
CA LYS A 86 -1.35 -8.55 3.33
C LYS A 86 -1.77 -8.39 4.79
N GLY A 87 -1.08 -9.10 5.69
CA GLY A 87 -1.35 -9.05 7.13
C GLY A 87 -1.12 -7.66 7.71
N TYR A 88 -0.10 -6.94 7.25
CA TYR A 88 0.15 -5.56 7.66
C TYR A 88 -0.99 -4.64 7.25
N ILE A 89 -1.44 -4.72 5.99
CA ILE A 89 -2.56 -3.92 5.45
C ILE A 89 -3.82 -4.19 6.28
N MET A 90 -4.17 -5.46 6.50
CA MET A 90 -5.36 -5.83 7.27
C MET A 90 -5.33 -5.31 8.71
N ARG A 91 -4.17 -5.41 9.39
CA ARG A 91 -4.04 -4.96 10.80
C ARG A 91 -4.06 -3.44 10.94
N ASN A 92 -3.59 -2.71 9.94
CA ASN A 92 -3.43 -1.26 10.02
C ASN A 92 -4.42 -0.50 9.12
N TRP A 93 -5.42 -1.17 8.54
CA TRP A 93 -6.32 -0.55 7.57
C TRP A 93 -6.94 0.75 8.09
N ASN A 94 -7.47 0.73 9.32
CA ASN A 94 -8.10 1.90 9.95
C ASN A 94 -7.12 3.06 10.25
N LYS A 95 -5.81 2.80 10.28
CA LYS A 95 -4.80 3.87 10.40
C LYS A 95 -4.72 4.68 9.11
N TYR A 96 -4.92 4.03 7.97
CA TYR A 96 -4.73 4.63 6.65
C TYR A 96 -6.04 4.97 5.95
N CYS A 97 -7.14 4.26 6.23
CA CYS A 97 -8.44 4.56 5.65
C CYS A 97 -9.12 5.68 6.44
N ILE A 98 -9.10 6.91 5.90
CA ILE A 98 -9.74 8.10 6.49
C ILE A 98 -11.23 8.20 6.16
#